data_AF-A0A1B7UJH4-F1
#
_entry.id   AF-A0A1B7UJH4-F1
#
_cell.length_a   1.000
_cell.length_b   1.000
_cell.length_c   1.000
_cell.angle_alpha   90.00
_cell.angle_beta   90.00
_cell.angle_gamma   90.00
#
_symmetry.space_group_name_H-M   'P 1'
#
loop_
_entity.id
_entity.type
_entity.pdbx_description
1 polymer ?
#
loop_
_entity_poly.entity_id
_entity_poly.type
_entity_poly.pdbx_seq_one_letter_code
_entity_poly.pdbx_strand_id
1 'polypeptide(L)'
;MKTLLKSTIVACALILPQIAQAALVTDWEYEVFSEWTGASFDAGVGTQIQDATEISWGGTAAYTNQAAGIGTARSALILTDSFSSGTDLVTGSIIPALTNIITHWNNTLQGSFSTLVGAQLKTTLKLKPFLPVEADDFFPPKVLNFTINFTETPNDNDCGFDSMSACDDIFVISIGNLSDSFDYDGYTYTTNIVETTLSLTALSDEACAAADNAPGCLGFQTKEKEATSAQFGLLIDAKLIPEVPEPAGLAVFGLSLMGFVMYGRRRLARK
;
A
#
# COMPACT_ATOMS: atom_id res chain seq x y z
N MET A 1 -46.59 69.31 -17.29
CA MET A 1 -45.21 68.77 -17.32
C MET A 1 -44.56 69.00 -15.97
N LYS A 2 -44.42 67.96 -15.14
CA LYS A 2 -43.63 67.99 -13.90
C LYS A 2 -42.58 66.88 -14.02
N THR A 3 -41.32 67.29 -14.06
CA THR A 3 -40.15 66.46 -14.26
C THR A 3 -39.74 65.72 -12.98
N LEU A 4 -39.59 64.41 -13.14
CA LEU A 4 -38.45 63.59 -12.71
C LEU A 4 -37.81 63.81 -11.33
N LEU A 5 -37.93 62.80 -10.47
CA LEU A 5 -36.77 62.23 -9.76
C LEU A 5 -37.07 60.74 -9.46
N LYS A 6 -36.55 59.83 -10.28
CA LYS A 6 -36.56 58.38 -10.00
C LYS A 6 -35.21 58.01 -9.41
N SER A 7 -35.18 57.74 -8.10
CA SER A 7 -34.02 57.23 -7.39
C SER A 7 -33.68 55.83 -7.88
N THR A 8 -32.50 55.65 -8.48
CA THR A 8 -31.98 54.33 -8.87
C THR A 8 -31.13 53.79 -7.73
N ILE A 9 -31.67 52.81 -6.99
CA ILE A 9 -30.88 52.00 -6.05
C ILE A 9 -30.14 50.96 -6.89
N VAL A 10 -28.81 51.08 -6.98
CA VAL A 10 -27.95 50.04 -7.55
C VAL A 10 -27.74 48.99 -6.48
N ALA A 11 -28.51 47.89 -6.56
CA ALA A 11 -28.24 46.69 -5.78
C ALA A 11 -27.02 45.98 -6.39
N CYS A 12 -25.84 46.17 -5.78
CA CYS A 12 -24.71 45.26 -6.01
C CYS A 12 -25.01 43.96 -5.26
N ALA A 13 -25.61 43.00 -5.96
CA ALA A 13 -25.60 41.61 -5.51
C ALA A 13 -24.15 41.15 -5.52
N LEU A 14 -23.54 41.06 -4.34
CA LEU A 14 -22.27 40.39 -4.12
C LEU A 14 -22.48 38.90 -4.42
N ILE A 15 -22.21 38.49 -5.65
CA ILE A 15 -22.00 37.09 -6.00
C ILE A 15 -20.64 36.75 -5.37
N LEU A 16 -20.65 36.31 -4.12
CA LEU A 16 -19.49 35.65 -3.53
C LEU A 16 -19.32 34.34 -4.29
N PRO A 17 -18.21 34.11 -5.01
CA PRO A 17 -17.91 32.77 -5.49
C PRO A 17 -17.82 31.88 -4.24
N GLN A 18 -18.62 30.82 -4.19
CA GLN A 18 -18.37 29.74 -3.24
C GLN A 18 -17.02 29.17 -3.63
N ILE A 19 -16.00 29.49 -2.85
CA ILE A 19 -14.71 28.81 -2.94
C ILE A 19 -15.03 27.39 -2.49
N ALA A 20 -15.06 26.44 -3.43
CA ALA A 20 -15.11 25.02 -3.08
C ALA A 20 -13.82 24.75 -2.31
N GLN A 21 -13.93 24.66 -0.98
CA GLN A 21 -12.79 24.34 -0.15
C GLN A 21 -12.56 22.84 -0.28
N ALA A 22 -11.35 22.46 -0.70
CA ALA A 22 -10.79 21.12 -0.57
C ALA A 22 -11.21 20.45 0.74
N ALA A 23 -12.00 19.37 0.69
CA ALA A 23 -12.45 18.62 1.85
C ALA A 23 -11.53 17.42 2.08
N LEU A 24 -11.01 17.31 3.32
CA LEU A 24 -10.21 16.16 3.70
C LEU A 24 -11.10 14.91 3.77
N VAL A 25 -10.71 13.84 3.09
CA VAL A 25 -11.27 12.50 3.28
C VAL A 25 -10.69 11.95 4.57
N THR A 26 -11.56 11.71 5.55
CA THR A 26 -11.15 11.21 6.88
C THR A 26 -11.11 9.69 6.94
N ASP A 27 -11.96 9.03 6.16
CA ASP A 27 -12.12 7.58 6.17
C ASP A 27 -12.28 7.09 4.73
N TRP A 28 -11.68 5.94 4.45
CA TRP A 28 -11.63 5.34 3.13
C TRP A 28 -12.24 3.94 3.16
N GLU A 29 -13.07 3.65 2.17
CA GLU A 29 -13.38 2.27 1.82
C GLU A 29 -12.24 1.70 0.97
N TYR A 30 -11.80 0.49 1.28
CA TYR A 30 -10.74 -0.19 0.55
C TYR A 30 -11.11 -1.62 0.17
N GLU A 31 -10.49 -2.07 -0.91
CA GLU A 31 -10.40 -3.49 -1.26
C GLU A 31 -8.93 -3.81 -1.53
N VAL A 32 -8.41 -4.84 -0.85
CA VAL A 32 -7.07 -5.39 -1.07
C VAL A 32 -7.20 -6.83 -1.50
N PHE A 33 -6.59 -7.16 -2.64
CA PHE A 33 -6.53 -8.52 -3.16
C PHE A 33 -5.09 -8.92 -3.42
N SER A 34 -4.61 -10.00 -2.79
CA SER A 34 -3.25 -10.53 -2.89
C SER A 34 -3.29 -11.95 -3.43
N GLU A 35 -2.50 -12.23 -4.48
CA GLU A 35 -2.40 -13.55 -5.08
C GLU A 35 -0.97 -13.89 -5.51
N TRP A 36 -0.60 -15.17 -5.37
CA TRP A 36 0.59 -15.69 -6.03
C TRP A 36 0.35 -15.78 -7.54
N THR A 37 1.29 -15.24 -8.30
CA THR A 37 1.22 -15.18 -9.77
C THR A 37 2.31 -16.00 -10.45
N GLY A 38 3.31 -16.47 -9.68
CA GLY A 38 4.39 -17.29 -10.18
C GLY A 38 5.17 -17.93 -9.04
N ALA A 39 5.72 -19.11 -9.29
CA ALA A 39 6.69 -19.80 -8.45
C ALA A 39 7.75 -20.45 -9.34
N SER A 40 8.98 -20.48 -8.84
CA SER A 40 10.10 -21.18 -9.47
C SER A 40 10.75 -22.09 -8.44
N PHE A 41 11.02 -23.32 -8.85
CA PHE A 41 11.62 -24.35 -8.01
C PHE A 41 12.94 -24.79 -8.61
N ASP A 42 13.86 -25.26 -7.77
CA ASP A 42 15.13 -25.86 -8.21
C ASP A 42 14.91 -27.25 -8.82
N ALA A 43 16.01 -27.92 -9.19
CA ALA A 43 15.95 -29.28 -9.70
C ALA A 43 15.82 -30.30 -8.55
N GLY A 44 14.87 -31.22 -8.66
CA GLY A 44 14.68 -32.28 -7.69
C GLY A 44 13.45 -33.13 -7.98
N VAL A 45 13.02 -33.93 -6.98
CA VAL A 45 11.79 -34.72 -7.03
C VAL A 45 10.73 -34.16 -6.08
N GLY A 46 9.62 -34.87 -5.91
CA GLY A 46 8.51 -34.41 -5.07
C GLY A 46 7.41 -33.73 -5.88
N THR A 47 6.48 -33.10 -5.17
CA THR A 47 5.30 -32.47 -5.74
C THR A 47 5.31 -30.98 -5.40
N GLN A 48 5.20 -30.15 -6.43
CA GLN A 48 5.03 -28.71 -6.32
C GLN A 48 3.57 -28.36 -6.58
N ILE A 49 3.01 -27.46 -5.78
CA ILE A 49 1.71 -26.83 -6.02
C ILE A 49 1.92 -25.32 -6.09
N GLN A 50 1.26 -24.69 -7.05
CA GLN A 50 1.12 -23.25 -7.13
C GLN A 50 -0.33 -22.93 -7.53
N ASP A 51 -1.04 -22.24 -6.67
CA ASP A 51 -2.29 -21.55 -6.96
C ASP A 51 -2.26 -20.13 -6.38
N ALA A 52 -3.38 -19.41 -6.41
CA ALA A 52 -3.45 -18.01 -5.97
C ALA A 52 -3.12 -17.81 -4.48
N THR A 53 -3.27 -18.82 -3.63
CA THR A 53 -3.13 -18.73 -2.17
C THR A 53 -2.08 -19.67 -1.58
N GLU A 54 -1.66 -20.68 -2.34
CA GLU A 54 -0.68 -21.68 -1.91
C GLU A 54 0.46 -21.80 -2.91
N ILE A 55 1.68 -21.76 -2.39
CA ILE A 55 2.86 -22.33 -3.04
C ILE A 55 3.39 -23.40 -2.08
N SER A 56 3.42 -24.66 -2.48
CA SER A 56 3.95 -25.73 -1.62
C SER A 56 4.85 -26.70 -2.38
N TRP A 57 5.81 -27.29 -1.67
CA TRP A 57 6.83 -28.19 -2.25
C TRP A 57 7.25 -29.30 -1.29
N GLY A 58 7.83 -30.35 -1.84
CA GLY A 58 8.27 -31.53 -1.09
C GLY A 58 7.39 -32.75 -1.32
N GLY A 59 7.05 -33.45 -0.24
CA GLY A 59 6.30 -34.71 -0.24
C GLY A 59 4.79 -34.55 -0.35
N THR A 60 4.05 -35.55 0.13
CA THR A 60 2.60 -35.67 -0.05
C THR A 60 1.77 -35.41 1.21
N ALA A 61 2.40 -35.24 2.37
CA ALA A 61 1.71 -34.85 3.59
C ALA A 61 1.20 -33.41 3.48
N ALA A 62 0.20 -33.07 4.31
CA ALA A 62 -0.22 -31.68 4.47
C ALA A 62 0.94 -30.84 5.03
N TYR A 63 1.12 -29.63 4.50
CA TYR A 63 2.18 -28.71 4.96
C TYR A 63 2.01 -28.28 6.42
N THR A 64 0.81 -28.42 6.99
CA THR A 64 0.54 -28.17 8.41
C THR A 64 0.96 -29.33 9.32
N ASN A 65 1.34 -30.48 8.77
CA ASN A 65 1.75 -31.65 9.55
C ASN A 65 3.25 -31.63 9.87
N GLN A 66 3.62 -30.90 10.92
CA GLN A 66 5.00 -30.77 11.43
C GLN A 66 5.62 -32.08 11.96
N ALA A 67 4.82 -33.14 12.11
CA ALA A 67 5.28 -34.46 12.52
C ALA A 67 5.54 -35.40 11.33
N ALA A 68 5.33 -34.95 10.09
CA ALA A 68 5.59 -35.76 8.90
C ALA A 68 7.08 -36.15 8.82
N GLY A 69 7.36 -37.36 8.34
CA GLY A 69 8.73 -37.80 8.10
C GLY A 69 9.32 -37.10 6.87
N ILE A 70 10.64 -36.94 6.81
CA ILE A 70 11.32 -36.14 5.77
C ILE A 70 10.98 -36.54 4.33
N GLY A 71 10.69 -37.83 4.08
CA GLY A 71 10.31 -38.34 2.75
C GLY A 71 8.84 -38.11 2.37
N THR A 72 8.03 -37.54 3.25
CA THR A 72 6.62 -37.20 2.99
C THR A 72 6.24 -35.78 3.41
N ALA A 73 7.05 -35.11 4.23
CA ALA A 73 6.88 -33.74 4.67
C ALA A 73 6.81 -32.75 3.50
N ARG A 74 6.14 -31.62 3.71
CA ARG A 74 5.89 -30.60 2.69
C ARG A 74 6.01 -29.22 3.32
N SER A 75 6.74 -28.30 2.70
CA SER A 75 6.82 -26.90 3.12
C SER A 75 5.92 -26.04 2.23
N ALA A 76 5.52 -24.85 2.71
CA ALA A 76 4.61 -24.00 1.96
C ALA A 76 4.69 -22.51 2.31
N LEU A 77 4.44 -21.66 1.32
CA LEU A 77 4.04 -20.27 1.49
C LEU A 77 2.52 -20.14 1.27
N ILE A 78 1.83 -19.70 2.32
CA ILE A 78 0.36 -19.58 2.33
C ILE A 78 -0.03 -18.11 2.49
N LEU A 79 -0.94 -17.66 1.64
CA LEU A 79 -1.65 -16.40 1.78
C LEU A 79 -2.98 -16.65 2.50
N THR A 80 -3.12 -16.07 3.70
CA THR A 80 -4.41 -15.95 4.39
C THR A 80 -4.95 -14.54 4.19
N ASP A 81 -6.28 -14.39 4.18
CA ASP A 81 -6.97 -13.12 3.90
C ASP A 81 -6.52 -12.50 2.56
N SER A 82 -6.44 -13.36 1.52
CA SER A 82 -6.09 -12.95 0.16
C SER A 82 -7.06 -11.92 -0.43
N PHE A 83 -8.26 -11.78 0.12
CA PHE A 83 -9.14 -10.64 -0.10
C PHE A 83 -9.54 -10.03 1.25
N SER A 84 -9.28 -8.73 1.42
CA SER A 84 -9.72 -7.94 2.57
C SER A 84 -10.40 -6.67 2.09
N SER A 85 -11.48 -6.27 2.74
CA SER A 85 -12.16 -5.00 2.48
C SER A 85 -12.73 -4.42 3.77
N GLY A 86 -12.88 -3.10 3.80
CA GLY A 86 -13.34 -2.41 4.99
C GLY A 86 -13.46 -0.91 4.80
N THR A 87 -13.92 -0.24 5.85
CA THR A 87 -14.05 1.22 5.97
C THR A 87 -13.28 1.78 7.17
N ASP A 88 -12.40 0.97 7.76
CA ASP A 88 -11.58 1.31 8.93
C ASP A 88 -10.22 1.93 8.58
N LEU A 89 -9.98 2.26 7.30
CA LEU A 89 -8.79 2.98 6.86
C LEU A 89 -8.96 4.49 7.11
N VAL A 90 -8.44 4.96 8.24
CA VAL A 90 -8.57 6.35 8.70
C VAL A 90 -7.33 7.17 8.33
N THR A 91 -7.55 8.32 7.69
CA THR A 91 -6.48 9.25 7.28
C THR A 91 -5.73 9.80 8.50
N GLY A 92 -4.40 9.65 8.51
CA GLY A 92 -3.52 10.11 9.60
C GLY A 92 -3.53 9.21 10.84
N SER A 93 -4.18 8.04 10.77
CA SER A 93 -4.13 7.04 11.83
C SER A 93 -2.75 6.38 11.89
N ILE A 94 -2.35 5.96 13.10
CA ILE A 94 -1.19 5.08 13.31
C ILE A 94 -1.57 3.60 13.42
N ILE A 95 -2.88 3.31 13.45
CA ILE A 95 -3.41 1.95 13.49
C ILE A 95 -3.69 1.53 12.04
N PRO A 96 -2.97 0.52 11.51
CA PRO A 96 -3.17 0.07 10.15
C PRO A 96 -4.46 -0.76 10.01
N ALA A 97 -5.13 -0.61 8.88
CA ALA A 97 -6.21 -1.52 8.47
C ALA A 97 -5.57 -2.85 8.02
N LEU A 98 -5.90 -3.95 8.70
CA LEU A 98 -5.24 -5.25 8.47
C LEU A 98 -5.68 -5.89 7.14
N THR A 99 -4.71 -6.46 6.42
CA THR A 99 -4.93 -7.07 5.11
C THR A 99 -4.47 -8.53 5.12
N ASN A 100 -3.62 -8.95 4.18
CA ASN A 100 -3.20 -10.34 4.03
C ASN A 100 -2.11 -10.75 5.03
N ILE A 101 -2.05 -12.05 5.31
CA ILE A 101 -0.97 -12.70 6.05
C ILE A 101 -0.19 -13.59 5.08
N ILE A 102 1.13 -13.48 5.07
CA ILE A 102 2.01 -14.46 4.44
C ILE A 102 2.54 -15.37 5.54
N THR A 103 2.30 -16.68 5.43
CA THR A 103 2.83 -17.67 6.37
C THR A 103 3.74 -18.64 5.65
N HIS A 104 4.96 -18.78 6.15
CA HIS A 104 5.87 -19.84 5.77
C HIS A 104 5.72 -21.01 6.75
N TRP A 105 5.31 -22.17 6.24
CA TRP A 105 5.33 -23.45 6.94
C TRP A 105 6.61 -24.18 6.58
N ASN A 106 7.56 -24.24 7.52
CA ASN A 106 8.82 -24.93 7.30
C ASN A 106 8.77 -26.33 7.92
N ASN A 107 8.96 -27.37 7.12
CA ASN A 107 9.08 -28.74 7.57
C ASN A 107 10.34 -29.37 7.03
N THR A 108 10.96 -30.26 7.82
CA THR A 108 12.18 -30.94 7.38
C THR A 108 11.93 -31.81 6.17
N LEU A 109 12.50 -31.39 5.04
CA LEU A 109 12.38 -32.09 3.77
C LEU A 109 13.53 -33.06 3.54
N GLN A 110 13.28 -34.07 2.71
CA GLN A 110 14.34 -34.90 2.16
C GLN A 110 15.12 -34.08 1.12
N GLY A 111 16.45 -34.00 1.25
CA GLY A 111 17.29 -33.16 0.38
C GLY A 111 17.34 -33.53 -1.11
N SER A 112 16.59 -34.54 -1.57
CA SER A 112 16.37 -34.79 -3.00
C SER A 112 15.13 -34.07 -3.56
N PHE A 113 14.31 -33.49 -2.69
CA PHE A 113 13.12 -32.75 -3.11
C PHE A 113 13.52 -31.44 -3.77
N SER A 114 12.72 -31.08 -4.77
CA SER A 114 12.79 -29.76 -5.36
C SER A 114 12.15 -28.75 -4.41
N THR A 115 12.85 -27.65 -4.17
CA THR A 115 12.53 -26.60 -3.21
C THR A 115 12.22 -25.29 -3.92
N LEU A 116 11.48 -24.41 -3.25
CA LEU A 116 11.18 -23.09 -3.80
C LEU A 116 12.48 -22.27 -3.88
N VAL A 117 12.70 -21.57 -4.98
CA VAL A 117 13.80 -20.59 -5.08
C VAL A 117 13.31 -19.18 -5.30
N GLY A 118 12.06 -19.02 -5.77
CA GLY A 118 11.46 -17.71 -5.88
C GLY A 118 9.97 -17.75 -6.18
N ALA A 119 9.28 -16.66 -5.85
CA ALA A 119 7.85 -16.49 -6.09
C ALA A 119 7.50 -15.04 -6.44
N GLN A 120 6.38 -14.86 -7.13
CA GLN A 120 5.84 -13.55 -7.49
C GLN A 120 4.49 -13.34 -6.80
N LEU A 121 4.38 -12.30 -5.99
CA LEU A 121 3.14 -11.89 -5.33
C LEU A 121 2.60 -10.63 -6.00
N LYS A 122 1.32 -10.63 -6.33
CA LYS A 122 0.62 -9.45 -6.83
C LYS A 122 -0.44 -9.03 -5.83
N THR A 123 -0.39 -7.78 -5.41
CA THR A 123 -1.41 -7.14 -4.60
C THR A 123 -2.09 -6.04 -5.39
N THR A 124 -3.42 -6.00 -5.35
CA THR A 124 -4.24 -4.95 -5.94
C THR A 124 -4.96 -4.19 -4.82
N LEU A 125 -4.78 -2.88 -4.78
CA LEU A 125 -5.45 -1.97 -3.86
C LEU A 125 -6.47 -1.13 -4.63
N LYS A 126 -7.70 -1.07 -4.14
CA LYS A 126 -8.68 -0.06 -4.53
C LYS A 126 -9.04 0.79 -3.33
N LEU A 127 -9.28 2.07 -3.58
CA LEU A 127 -9.69 3.04 -2.59
C LEU A 127 -10.92 3.79 -3.08
N LYS A 128 -11.80 4.14 -2.16
CA LYS A 128 -12.97 5.00 -2.40
C LYS A 128 -13.17 5.90 -1.18
N PRO A 129 -13.30 7.22 -1.35
CA PRO A 129 -13.64 8.13 -0.26
C PRO A 129 -14.94 7.66 0.42
N PHE A 130 -14.93 7.54 1.74
CA PHE A 130 -16.08 7.08 2.52
C PHE A 130 -16.65 8.19 3.40
N LEU A 131 -15.80 8.88 4.17
CA LEU A 131 -16.19 10.04 4.97
C LEU A 131 -15.33 11.28 4.67
N PRO A 132 -15.89 12.50 4.75
CA PRO A 132 -17.25 12.83 5.22
C PRO A 132 -18.36 12.65 4.16
N VAL A 133 -17.98 12.45 2.90
CA VAL A 133 -18.91 12.20 1.79
C VAL A 133 -18.42 10.98 1.04
N GLU A 134 -19.29 9.99 0.90
CA GLU A 134 -18.98 8.79 0.13
C GLU A 134 -18.95 9.13 -1.37
N ALA A 135 -17.91 8.69 -2.07
CA ALA A 135 -17.85 8.76 -3.52
C ALA A 135 -18.62 7.60 -4.16
N ASP A 136 -19.09 7.79 -5.40
CA ASP A 136 -19.87 6.76 -6.10
C ASP A 136 -19.01 5.55 -6.53
N ASP A 137 -17.75 5.79 -6.92
CA ASP A 137 -16.89 4.79 -7.55
C ASP A 137 -15.51 4.70 -6.88
N PHE A 138 -14.92 3.49 -6.91
CA PHE A 138 -13.51 3.29 -6.57
C PHE A 138 -12.59 3.97 -7.58
N PHE A 139 -11.45 4.45 -7.07
CA PHE A 139 -10.31 4.81 -7.91
C PHE A 139 -9.82 3.63 -8.76
N PRO A 140 -9.16 3.90 -9.90
CA PRO A 140 -8.50 2.85 -10.68
C PRO A 140 -7.62 1.97 -9.77
N PRO A 141 -7.73 0.63 -9.90
CA PRO A 141 -6.98 -0.27 -9.04
C PRO A 141 -5.48 -0.06 -9.19
N LYS A 142 -4.80 0.01 -8.05
CA LYS A 142 -3.36 0.09 -7.98
C LYS A 142 -2.75 -1.29 -7.79
N VAL A 143 -1.83 -1.67 -8.67
CA VAL A 143 -1.15 -2.96 -8.63
C VAL A 143 0.26 -2.80 -8.07
N LEU A 144 0.59 -3.65 -7.10
CA LEU A 144 1.90 -3.79 -6.50
C LEU A 144 2.39 -5.22 -6.74
N ASN A 145 3.59 -5.35 -7.28
CA ASN A 145 4.22 -6.64 -7.49
C ASN A 145 5.41 -6.76 -6.54
N PHE A 146 5.53 -7.92 -5.91
CA PHE A 146 6.63 -8.27 -5.02
C PHE A 146 7.31 -9.52 -5.56
N THR A 147 8.62 -9.56 -5.38
CA THR A 147 9.43 -10.72 -5.71
C THR A 147 9.94 -11.32 -4.41
N ILE A 148 9.75 -12.61 -4.28
CA ILE A 148 10.19 -13.40 -3.14
C ILE A 148 11.39 -14.20 -3.63
N ASN A 149 12.51 -14.09 -2.92
CA ASN A 149 13.60 -15.05 -3.00
C ASN A 149 13.48 -15.96 -1.79
N PHE A 150 13.54 -17.26 -2.03
CA PHE A 150 13.43 -18.26 -0.99
C PHE A 150 14.67 -19.14 -0.98
N THR A 151 15.08 -19.59 0.20
CA THR A 151 16.17 -20.54 0.37
C THR A 151 15.78 -21.57 1.41
N GLU A 152 15.52 -22.78 0.93
CA GLU A 152 15.52 -23.97 1.77
C GLU A 152 16.96 -24.32 2.09
N THR A 153 17.29 -24.37 3.37
CA THR A 153 18.65 -24.59 3.83
C THR A 153 18.93 -26.09 4.01
N PRO A 154 20.21 -26.51 4.08
CA PRO A 154 20.57 -27.93 4.18
C PRO A 154 20.14 -28.63 5.48
N ASN A 155 19.59 -27.90 6.45
CA ASN A 155 19.21 -28.41 7.77
C ASN A 155 20.38 -28.99 8.59
N ASP A 156 21.54 -28.32 8.55
CA ASP A 156 22.74 -28.67 9.29
C ASP A 156 23.05 -27.66 10.43
N ASN A 157 24.18 -27.80 11.12
CA ASN A 157 24.54 -26.89 12.22
C ASN A 157 25.53 -25.78 11.80
N ASP A 158 25.91 -25.69 10.53
CA ASP A 158 26.94 -24.77 10.02
C ASP A 158 26.42 -23.98 8.81
N CYS A 159 25.55 -23.01 9.10
CA CYS A 159 24.78 -22.29 8.10
C CYS A 159 25.55 -21.15 7.42
N GLY A 160 26.67 -20.71 8.01
CA GLY A 160 27.39 -19.51 7.59
C GLY A 160 26.69 -18.18 7.93
N PHE A 161 25.58 -18.21 8.68
CA PHE A 161 24.86 -17.06 9.21
C PHE A 161 24.24 -17.39 10.57
N ASP A 162 23.84 -16.36 11.33
CA ASP A 162 23.16 -16.54 12.61
C ASP A 162 21.78 -17.19 12.40
N SER A 163 21.62 -18.41 12.92
CA SER A 163 20.37 -19.17 12.90
C SER A 163 20.01 -19.59 14.32
N MET A 164 18.71 -19.61 14.62
CA MET A 164 18.17 -20.07 15.89
C MET A 164 17.97 -21.59 15.93
N SER A 165 18.12 -22.30 14.81
CA SER A 165 18.04 -23.76 14.74
C SER A 165 19.10 -24.36 13.81
N ALA A 166 18.89 -25.58 13.32
CA ALA A 166 19.78 -26.24 12.39
C ALA A 166 19.56 -25.67 10.99
N CYS A 167 20.03 -24.43 10.76
CA CYS A 167 19.80 -23.62 9.58
C CYS A 167 18.32 -23.35 9.33
N ASP A 168 17.89 -22.15 9.69
CA ASP A 168 16.54 -21.70 9.43
C ASP A 168 16.41 -21.28 7.97
N ASP A 169 15.31 -21.70 7.36
CA ASP A 169 14.96 -21.34 6.00
C ASP A 169 14.67 -19.85 5.86
N ILE A 170 15.09 -19.29 4.73
CA ILE A 170 15.13 -17.85 4.53
C ILE A 170 14.07 -17.43 3.51
N PHE A 171 13.21 -16.51 3.94
CA PHE A 171 12.29 -15.79 3.08
C PHE A 171 12.77 -14.35 2.95
N VAL A 172 13.02 -13.90 1.72
CA VAL A 172 13.36 -12.50 1.41
C VAL A 172 12.31 -11.92 0.48
N ILE A 173 11.78 -10.76 0.82
CA ILE A 173 10.83 -10.02 -0.01
C ILE A 173 11.47 -8.75 -0.55
N SER A 174 11.59 -8.70 -1.86
CA SER A 174 11.91 -7.49 -2.61
C SER A 174 10.61 -6.78 -2.95
N ILE A 175 10.44 -5.61 -2.37
CA ILE A 175 9.22 -4.84 -2.49
C ILE A 175 9.36 -3.80 -3.61
N GLY A 176 8.30 -3.60 -4.39
CA GLY A 176 8.15 -2.41 -5.22
C GLY A 176 7.97 -1.13 -4.39
N ASN A 177 7.26 -0.14 -4.93
CA ASN A 177 6.92 1.07 -4.15
C ASN A 177 5.95 0.70 -3.00
N LEU A 178 6.48 0.57 -1.78
CA LEU A 178 5.74 0.42 -0.52
C LEU A 178 4.83 1.61 -0.17
N SER A 179 5.10 2.73 -0.83
CA SER A 179 4.42 3.99 -0.63
C SER A 179 3.97 4.54 -1.96
N ASP A 180 2.77 5.08 -2.00
CA ASP A 180 2.24 5.68 -3.22
C ASP A 180 1.32 6.83 -2.94
N SER A 181 1.41 7.84 -3.80
CA SER A 181 0.71 9.09 -3.59
C SER A 181 -0.15 9.45 -4.78
N PHE A 182 -1.32 10.00 -4.49
CA PHE A 182 -2.26 10.52 -5.47
C PHE A 182 -2.91 11.79 -4.94
N ASP A 183 -3.23 12.71 -5.85
CA ASP A 183 -3.90 13.95 -5.51
C ASP A 183 -5.42 13.78 -5.62
N TYR A 184 -6.15 14.17 -4.58
CA TYR A 184 -7.60 14.18 -4.56
C TYR A 184 -8.12 15.32 -3.69
N ASP A 185 -9.10 16.06 -4.22
CA ASP A 185 -9.78 17.16 -3.52
C ASP A 185 -8.85 18.12 -2.77
N GLY A 186 -7.75 18.54 -3.40
CA GLY A 186 -6.78 19.49 -2.84
C GLY A 186 -5.82 18.91 -1.80
N TYR A 187 -5.79 17.59 -1.61
CA TYR A 187 -4.80 16.90 -0.77
C TYR A 187 -4.02 15.88 -1.60
N THR A 188 -2.73 15.74 -1.30
CA THR A 188 -1.95 14.57 -1.69
C THR A 188 -2.13 13.51 -0.60
N TYR A 189 -2.76 12.40 -0.95
CA TYR A 189 -2.86 11.23 -0.07
C TYR A 189 -1.70 10.30 -0.36
N THR A 190 -1.10 9.74 0.70
CA THR A 190 -0.02 8.77 0.60
C THR A 190 -0.43 7.50 1.32
N THR A 191 -0.53 6.39 0.59
CA THR A 191 -0.71 5.06 1.17
C THR A 191 0.63 4.43 1.53
N ASN A 192 0.68 3.69 2.63
CA ASN A 192 1.86 2.94 3.06
C ASN A 192 1.44 1.54 3.46
N ILE A 193 2.16 0.53 2.96
CA ILE A 193 2.02 -0.85 3.43
C ILE A 193 3.00 -1.06 4.59
N VAL A 194 2.49 -1.62 5.67
CA VAL A 194 3.27 -1.94 6.88
C VAL A 194 3.08 -3.41 7.27
N GLU A 195 4.10 -3.97 7.90
CA GLU A 195 4.04 -5.30 8.53
C GLU A 195 3.85 -5.10 10.04
N THR A 196 2.94 -5.87 10.66
CA THR A 196 2.43 -5.58 12.01
C THR A 196 2.81 -6.62 13.06
N THR A 197 3.32 -7.78 12.66
CA THR A 197 3.81 -8.84 13.59
C THR A 197 5.27 -8.67 13.97
N LEU A 198 6.00 -7.76 13.30
CA LEU A 198 7.44 -7.54 13.47
C LEU A 198 8.29 -8.76 13.09
N SER A 199 7.73 -9.68 12.30
CA SER A 199 8.45 -10.83 11.76
C SER A 199 9.36 -10.41 10.62
N LEU A 200 8.92 -9.43 9.82
CA LEU A 200 9.65 -8.99 8.64
C LEU A 200 10.65 -7.90 9.02
N THR A 201 11.93 -8.26 9.06
CA THR A 201 13.00 -7.39 9.55
C THR A 201 14.19 -7.39 8.59
N ALA A 202 15.11 -6.44 8.77
CA ALA A 202 16.37 -6.48 8.06
C ALA A 202 17.15 -7.71 8.53
N LEU A 203 17.49 -8.60 7.60
CA LEU A 203 18.33 -9.77 7.89
C LEU A 203 19.80 -9.38 7.97
N SER A 204 20.64 -10.24 8.55
CA SER A 204 22.09 -10.05 8.51
C SER A 204 22.62 -10.15 7.08
N ASP A 205 23.77 -9.54 6.83
CA ASP A 205 24.38 -9.55 5.50
C ASP A 205 24.70 -10.98 5.04
N GLU A 206 25.06 -11.87 5.97
CA GLU A 206 25.31 -13.28 5.71
C GLU A 206 24.03 -14.04 5.34
N ALA A 207 22.91 -13.79 6.03
CA ALA A 207 21.63 -14.40 5.70
C ALA A 207 21.10 -13.89 4.34
N CYS A 208 21.28 -12.60 4.05
CA CYS A 208 20.98 -12.05 2.73
C CYS A 208 21.82 -12.70 1.63
N ALA A 209 23.13 -12.87 1.86
CA ALA A 209 24.01 -13.54 0.90
C ALA A 209 23.63 -15.00 0.69
N ALA A 210 23.23 -15.72 1.74
CA ALA A 210 22.72 -17.10 1.63
C ALA A 210 21.45 -17.19 0.76
N ALA A 211 20.62 -16.15 0.76
CA ALA A 211 19.44 -16.03 -0.10
C ALA A 211 19.70 -15.38 -1.47
N ASP A 212 20.96 -15.23 -1.89
CA ASP A 212 21.37 -14.55 -3.13
C ASP A 212 20.82 -13.11 -3.23
N ASN A 213 20.80 -12.40 -2.11
CA ASN A 213 20.36 -11.02 -2.00
C ASN A 213 21.48 -10.10 -1.52
N ALA A 214 21.35 -8.80 -1.84
CA ALA A 214 22.27 -7.79 -1.36
C ALA A 214 22.14 -7.56 0.17
N PRO A 215 23.22 -7.10 0.84
CA PRO A 215 23.20 -6.62 2.22
C PRO A 215 22.00 -5.72 2.55
N GLY A 216 21.42 -5.91 3.74
CA GLY A 216 20.25 -5.16 4.19
C GLY A 216 18.91 -5.59 3.56
N CYS A 217 18.83 -6.82 3.05
CA CYS A 217 17.59 -7.40 2.55
C CYS A 217 16.52 -7.52 3.66
N LEU A 218 15.25 -7.46 3.26
CA LEU A 218 14.11 -7.52 4.16
C LEU A 218 13.47 -8.91 4.09
N GLY A 219 13.33 -9.57 5.23
CA GLY A 219 12.91 -10.97 5.26
C GLY A 219 12.64 -11.51 6.66
N PHE A 220 12.47 -12.82 6.73
CA PHE A 220 12.43 -13.55 7.99
C PHE A 220 13.04 -14.94 7.81
N GLN A 221 13.44 -15.53 8.94
CA GLN A 221 13.89 -16.91 9.03
C GLN A 221 12.79 -17.76 9.68
N THR A 222 12.62 -19.01 9.24
CA THR A 222 11.67 -19.95 9.84
C THR A 222 12.38 -21.22 10.26
N LYS A 223 12.24 -21.56 11.54
CA LYS A 223 12.82 -22.79 12.07
C LYS A 223 12.15 -24.02 11.49
N GLU A 224 12.92 -25.09 11.42
CA GLU A 224 12.45 -26.41 11.07
C GLU A 224 11.27 -26.87 11.94
N LYS A 225 10.21 -27.34 11.29
CA LYS A 225 8.95 -27.79 11.92
C LYS A 225 8.22 -26.68 12.67
N GLU A 226 8.43 -25.43 12.29
CA GLU A 226 7.67 -24.29 12.78
C GLU A 226 7.02 -23.52 11.62
N ALA A 227 6.31 -22.45 11.95
CA ALA A 227 5.78 -21.53 10.96
C ALA A 227 6.05 -20.09 11.38
N THR A 228 6.45 -19.25 10.43
CA THR A 228 6.59 -17.81 10.62
C THR A 228 5.52 -17.11 9.80
N SER A 229 4.78 -16.19 10.42
CA SER A 229 3.76 -15.39 9.75
C SER A 229 4.12 -13.91 9.78
N ALA A 230 3.85 -13.22 8.68
CA ALA A 230 3.93 -11.76 8.56
C ALA A 230 2.54 -11.22 8.18
N GLN A 231 1.94 -10.42 9.06
CA GLN A 231 0.65 -9.75 8.81
C GLN A 231 0.91 -8.37 8.23
N PHE A 232 0.27 -8.08 7.10
CA PHE A 232 0.34 -6.77 6.49
C PHE A 232 -0.87 -5.92 6.85
N GLY A 233 -0.71 -4.61 6.70
CA GLY A 233 -1.79 -3.65 6.82
C GLY A 233 -1.50 -2.38 6.02
N LEU A 234 -2.52 -1.54 5.92
CA LEU A 234 -2.52 -0.31 5.15
C LEU A 234 -2.66 0.90 6.07
N LEU A 235 -1.82 1.90 5.83
CA LEU A 235 -1.95 3.25 6.39
C LEU A 235 -2.19 4.23 5.25
N ILE A 236 -2.88 5.33 5.54
CA ILE A 236 -3.03 6.44 4.61
C ILE A 236 -2.86 7.77 5.35
N ASP A 237 -2.04 8.64 4.79
CA ASP A 237 -1.79 9.99 5.27
C ASP A 237 -2.24 11.01 4.22
N ALA A 238 -2.48 12.25 4.64
CA ALA A 238 -2.84 13.34 3.74
C ALA A 238 -2.00 14.58 4.01
N LYS A 239 -1.63 15.25 2.93
CA LYS A 239 -0.96 16.55 2.96
C LYS A 239 -1.71 17.54 2.08
N LEU A 240 -2.10 18.68 2.65
CA LEU A 240 -2.76 19.74 1.89
C LEU A 240 -1.84 20.21 0.76
N ILE A 241 -2.38 20.27 -0.46
CA ILE A 241 -1.72 20.89 -1.61
C ILE A 241 -1.83 22.39 -1.40
N PRO A 242 -0.71 23.12 -1.29
CA PRO A 242 -0.77 24.56 -1.10
C PRO A 242 -1.37 25.22 -2.36
N GLU A 243 -2.63 25.62 -2.29
CA GLU A 243 -3.20 26.53 -3.27
C GLU A 243 -2.48 27.87 -3.13
N VAL A 244 -1.68 28.23 -4.13
CA VAL A 244 -1.24 29.62 -4.31
C VAL A 244 -2.52 30.39 -4.61
N PRO A 245 -2.95 31.36 -3.78
CA PRO A 245 -4.17 32.09 -4.04
C PRO A 245 -4.08 32.71 -5.43
N GLU A 246 -4.92 32.27 -6.36
CA GLU A 246 -5.09 32.99 -7.62
C GLU A 246 -5.48 34.42 -7.27
N PRO A 247 -4.98 35.43 -8.00
CA PRO A 247 -5.03 36.80 -7.56
C PRO A 247 -6.44 37.38 -7.76
N ALA A 248 -7.40 36.95 -6.95
CA ALA A 248 -8.62 37.69 -6.67
C ALA A 248 -8.27 39.12 -6.20
N GLY A 249 -7.09 39.30 -5.58
CA GLY A 249 -6.49 40.60 -5.32
C GLY A 249 -6.31 41.46 -6.58
N LEU A 250 -5.82 40.93 -7.70
CA LEU A 250 -5.68 41.69 -8.95
C LEU A 250 -7.04 42.04 -9.56
N ALA A 251 -8.03 41.15 -9.47
CA ALA A 251 -9.37 41.44 -9.94
C ALA A 251 -10.04 42.56 -9.11
N VAL A 252 -9.91 42.53 -7.78
CA VAL A 252 -10.44 43.58 -6.89
C VAL A 252 -9.65 44.90 -7.06
N PHE A 253 -8.32 44.84 -7.21
CA PHE A 253 -7.52 46.02 -7.53
C PHE A 253 -7.89 46.60 -8.90
N GLY A 254 -8.09 45.76 -9.92
CA GLY A 254 -8.53 46.19 -11.25
C GLY A 254 -9.91 46.84 -11.24
N LEU A 255 -10.88 46.22 -10.55
CA LEU A 255 -12.24 46.74 -10.41
C LEU A 255 -12.28 48.04 -9.60
N SER A 256 -11.48 48.15 -8.52
CA SER A 256 -11.39 49.39 -7.74
C SER A 256 -10.80 50.54 -8.56
N LEU A 257 -9.74 50.31 -9.33
CA LEU A 257 -9.19 51.31 -10.25
C LEU A 257 -10.21 51.76 -11.30
N MET A 258 -10.95 50.81 -11.88
CA MET A 258 -11.97 51.08 -12.88
C MET A 258 -13.13 51.92 -12.30
N GLY A 259 -13.51 51.66 -11.04
CA GLY A 259 -14.45 52.48 -10.27
C GLY A 259 -13.97 53.92 -10.07
N PHE A 260 -12.70 54.12 -9.71
CA PHE A 260 -12.11 55.46 -9.57
C PHE A 260 -12.06 56.24 -10.89
N VAL A 261 -11.69 55.59 -12.00
CA VAL A 261 -11.67 56.22 -13.33
C VAL A 261 -13.09 56.66 -13.75
N MET A 262 -14.10 55.80 -13.56
CA MET A 262 -15.48 56.16 -13.91
C MET A 262 -16.04 57.28 -13.03
N TYR A 263 -15.67 57.33 -11.75
CA TYR A 263 -16.03 58.45 -10.87
C TYR A 263 -15.36 59.77 -11.30
N GLY A 264 -14.08 59.74 -11.67
CA GLY A 264 -13.34 60.91 -12.16
C GLY A 264 -13.93 61.50 -13.44
N ARG A 265 -14.32 60.66 -14.41
CA ARG A 265 -14.93 61.12 -15.68
C ARG A 265 -16.29 61.79 -15.47
N ARG A 266 -17.08 61.36 -14.49
CA ARG A 266 -18.37 61.98 -14.16
C ARG A 266 -18.25 63.38 -13.53
N ARG A 267 -17.15 63.67 -12.82
CA ARG A 267 -16.87 65.02 -12.30
C ARG A 267 -16.47 66.00 -13.39
N LEU A 268 -15.73 65.53 -14.41
CA LEU A 268 -15.30 66.37 -15.53
C LEU A 268 -16.45 66.72 -16.49
N ALA A 269 -17.42 65.82 -16.69
CA ALA A 269 -18.60 66.07 -17.53
C ALA A 269 -19.69 66.94 -16.87
N ARG A 270 -19.50 67.39 -15.63
CA ARG A 270 -20.43 68.24 -14.86
C ARG A 270 -19.91 69.69 -14.67
N LYS A 271 -18.82 70.06 -15.33
CA LYS A 271 -18.41 71.46 -15.54
C LYS A 271 -18.83 71.90 -16.94
#